data_AF-A0A949V616-F1
#
_entry.id   AF-A0A949V616-F1
#
_cell.length_a   1.000
_cell.length_b   1.000
_cell.length_c   1.000
_cell.angle_alpha   90.00
_cell.angle_beta   90.00
_cell.angle_gamma   90.00
#
_symmetry.space_group_name_H-M   'P 1'
#
loop_
_entity.id
_entity.type
_entity.pdbx_description
1 polymer ?
#
loop_
_entity_poly.entity_id
_entity_poly.type
_entity_poly.pdbx_seq_one_letter_code
_entity_poly.pdbx_strand_id
1 'polypeptide(L)' 'MKLQLAKTDALNTFTAYGEGYVSVNGIRHHTNIVVLPDRLISEWTVANFESLSVADFERLAALEAEIILLGTG' A
#
# COMPACT_ATOMS: atom_id res chain seq x y z
N MET A 1 -1.63 6.06 34.88
CA MET A 1 -1.87 5.01 33.86
C MET A 1 -1.04 5.36 32.63
N LYS A 2 -0.21 4.45 32.10
CA LYS A 2 0.64 4.69 30.93
C LYS A 2 0.24 3.67 29.86
N LEU A 3 -0.33 4.14 28.75
CA LEU A 3 -0.63 3.30 27.60
C LEU A 3 0.68 3.09 26.82
N GLN A 4 1.10 1.83 26.66
CA GLN A 4 2.18 1.50 25.73
C GLN A 4 1.58 1.17 24.37
N LEU A 5 2.15 1.76 23.33
CA LEU A 5 1.80 1.44 21.96
C LEU A 5 2.21 -0.02 21.70
N ALA A 6 1.24 -0.88 21.40
CA ALA A 6 1.54 -2.22 20.91
C ALA A 6 2.10 -2.06 19.48
N LYS A 7 3.39 -2.36 19.30
CA LYS A 7 3.97 -2.47 17.96
C LYS A 7 3.68 -3.86 17.42
N THR A 8 2.89 -3.93 16.36
CA THR A 8 2.69 -5.14 15.57
C THR A 8 3.80 -5.22 14.53
N ASP A 9 5.02 -5.56 14.96
CA ASP A 9 6.20 -5.65 14.06
C ASP A 9 6.02 -6.70 12.94
N ALA A 10 4.99 -7.54 13.02
CA ALA A 10 4.66 -8.55 12.01
C ALA A 10 3.81 -8.01 10.84
N LEU A 11 3.20 -6.83 10.94
CA LEU A 11 2.26 -6.32 9.94
C LEU A 11 2.73 -5.04 9.25
N ASN A 12 2.53 -4.96 7.94
CA ASN A 12 2.74 -3.73 7.20
C ASN A 12 1.78 -2.65 7.66
N THR A 13 2.33 -1.54 8.14
CA THR A 13 1.57 -0.42 8.70
C THR A 13 2.00 0.87 8.01
N PHE A 14 1.03 1.65 7.51
CA PHE A 14 1.33 3.01 7.07
C PHE A 14 1.73 3.87 8.27
N THR A 15 2.96 4.40 8.25
CA THR A 15 3.56 5.17 9.34
C THR A 15 3.62 6.67 9.06
N ALA A 16 3.59 7.08 7.79
CA ALA A 16 3.52 8.49 7.40
C ALA A 16 2.99 8.63 5.96
N TYR A 17 2.58 9.84 5.58
CA TYR A 17 2.30 10.23 4.20
C TYR A 17 2.79 11.67 3.99
N GLY A 18 3.04 12.03 2.73
CA GLY A 18 3.43 13.37 2.35
C GLY A 18 3.38 13.55 0.83
N GLU A 19 3.88 14.69 0.36
CA GLU A 19 3.88 15.01 -1.07
C GLU A 19 4.69 13.97 -1.86
N GLY A 20 4.00 13.24 -2.74
CA GLY A 20 4.61 12.22 -3.60
C GLY A 20 5.14 10.98 -2.87
N TYR A 21 4.73 10.73 -1.61
CA TYR A 21 5.13 9.51 -0.91
C TYR A 21 4.16 9.05 0.17
N VAL A 22 4.19 7.75 0.40
CA VAL A 22 3.68 7.11 1.62
C VAL A 22 4.83 6.38 2.30
N SER A 23 4.75 6.23 3.62
CA SER A 23 5.71 5.44 4.37
C SER A 23 5.03 4.24 4.99
N VAL A 24 5.61 3.06 4.77
CA VAL A 24 5.18 1.79 5.37
C VAL A 24 6.32 1.30 6.24
N ASN A 25 6.02 1.00 7.51
CA ASN A 25 7.01 0.54 8.50
C ASN A 25 8.27 1.43 8.59
N GLY A 26 8.10 2.74 8.42
CA GLY A 26 9.19 3.73 8.45
C GLY A 26 10.00 3.86 7.15
N ILE A 27 9.71 3.05 6.12
CA ILE A 27 10.35 3.13 4.80
C ILE A 27 9.48 3.99 3.89
N ARG A 28 10.08 4.93 3.15
CA ARG A 28 9.35 5.79 2.20
C ARG A 28 9.26 5.12 0.83
N HIS A 29 8.08 5.19 0.22
CA HIS A 29 7.78 4.72 -1.12
C HIS A 29 7.25 5.87 -1.96
N HIS A 30 7.87 6.08 -3.11
CA HIS A 30 7.54 7.14 -4.07
C HIS A 30 6.85 6.61 -5.34
N THR A 31 6.56 5.31 -5.37
CA THR A 31 5.94 4.61 -6.48
C THR A 31 4.61 3.99 -6.04
N ASN A 32 3.82 3.52 -7.00
CA ASN A 32 2.60 2.78 -6.69
C ASN A 32 2.96 1.48 -5.97
N ILE A 33 2.41 1.28 -4.78
CA ILE A 33 2.61 0.08 -3.97
C ILE A 33 1.28 -0.61 -3.64
N VAL A 34 1.31 -1.93 -3.49
CA VAL A 34 0.24 -2.67 -2.81
C VAL A 34 0.76 -3.07 -1.44
N VAL A 35 -0.04 -2.78 -0.41
CA VAL A 35 0.26 -3.13 0.97
C VAL A 35 -0.73 -4.21 1.43
N LEU A 36 -0.22 -5.43 1.58
CA LEU A 36 -0.91 -6.53 2.25
C LEU A 36 -0.39 -6.65 3.69
N PRO A 37 -1.11 -7.33 4.60
CA PRO A 37 -0.71 -7.44 5.99
C PRO A 37 0.73 -7.96 6.18
N ASP A 38 1.14 -8.95 5.40
CA ASP A 38 2.42 -9.67 5.49
C ASP A 38 3.37 -9.40 4.32
N ARG A 39 2.88 -8.79 3.23
CA ARG A 39 3.64 -8.55 1.99
C ARG A 39 3.47 -7.12 1.47
N LEU A 40 4.55 -6.54 0.97
CA LEU A 40 4.51 -5.29 0.21
C LEU A 40 4.96 -5.55 -1.22
N ILE A 41 4.19 -5.07 -2.20
CA ILE A 41 4.50 -5.19 -3.63
C ILE A 41 4.81 -3.79 -4.14
N SER A 42 6.06 -3.56 -4.52
CA SER A 42 6.48 -2.30 -5.14
C SER A 42 6.15 -2.29 -6.63
N GLU A 43 5.86 -1.11 -7.16
CA GLU A 43 5.72 -0.86 -8.61
C GLU A 43 4.68 -1.77 -9.29
N TRP A 44 3.57 -2.04 -8.60
CA TRP A 44 2.52 -2.94 -9.11
C TRP A 44 1.86 -2.43 -10.40
N THR A 45 1.90 -1.12 -10.62
CA THR A 45 1.55 -0.46 -11.88
C THR A 45 2.37 0.83 -12.06
N VAL A 46 2.53 1.26 -13.31
CA VAL A 46 3.05 2.59 -13.67
C VAL A 46 1.93 3.58 -14.01
N ALA A 47 0.68 3.12 -13.99
CA ALA A 47 -0.49 3.95 -14.27
C ALA A 47 -0.71 5.00 -13.17
N ASN A 48 -1.20 6.16 -13.59
CA ASN A 48 -1.88 7.14 -12.73
C ASN A 48 -3.39 6.93 -12.78
N PHE A 49 -4.15 7.74 -12.05
CA PHE A 49 -5.61 7.59 -11.98
C PHE A 49 -6.29 7.63 -13.35
N GLU A 50 -5.81 8.47 -14.26
CA GLU A 50 -6.39 8.66 -15.60
C GLU A 50 -6.02 7.55 -16.58
N SER A 51 -4.93 6.81 -16.33
CA SER A 51 -4.42 5.75 -17.21
C SER A 51 -4.64 4.34 -16.68
N LEU A 52 -5.21 4.21 -15.48
CA LEU A 52 -5.59 2.91 -14.91
C LEU A 52 -6.53 2.17 -15.86
N SER A 53 -6.19 0.91 -16.13
CA SER A 53 -6.92 0.07 -17.07
C SER A 53 -7.38 -1.23 -16.43
N VAL A 54 -8.29 -1.94 -17.11
CA VAL A 54 -8.73 -3.28 -16.69
C VAL A 54 -7.55 -4.23 -16.49
N ALA A 55 -6.51 -4.14 -17.33
CA ALA A 55 -5.32 -4.98 -17.21
C ALA A 55 -4.52 -4.73 -15.91
N ASP A 56 -4.60 -3.53 -15.35
CA ASP A 56 -4.00 -3.24 -14.04
C ASP A 56 -4.81 -3.91 -12.91
N PHE A 57 -6.13 -3.88 -13.00
CA PHE A 57 -7.01 -4.53 -12.03
C PHE A 57 -6.93 -6.06 -12.07
N GLU A 58 -6.62 -6.67 -13.21
CA GLU A 58 -6.37 -8.11 -13.30
C GLU A 58 -5.20 -8.55 -12.39
N ARG A 59 -4.16 -7.71 -12.27
CA ARG A 59 -3.04 -7.96 -11.34
C ARG A 59 -3.48 -7.89 -9.88
N LEU A 60 -4.38 -6.97 -9.55
CA LEU A 60 -4.94 -6.84 -8.20
C LEU A 60 -5.90 -7.98 -7.87
N ALA A 61 -6.72 -8.42 -8.83
CA ALA A 61 -7.67 -9.52 -8.65
C ALA A 61 -6.95 -10.85 -8.34
N ALA A 62 -5.74 -11.04 -8.87
CA ALA A 62 -4.90 -12.20 -8.56
C ALA A 62 -4.36 -12.22 -7.11
N LEU A 63 -4.58 -11.18 -6.31
CA LEU A 63 -4.20 -11.14 -4.89
C LEU A 63 -5.21 -11.82 -3.97
N GLU A 64 -6.37 -12.25 -4.50
CA GLU A 64 -7.44 -12.92 -3.73
C GLU A 64 -7.93 -12.13 -2.51
N ALA A 65 -7.77 -10.81 -2.54
CA ALA A 65 -8.27 -9.92 -1.49
C ALA A 65 -9.79 -9.76 -1.59
N GLU A 66 -10.50 -9.92 -0.47
CA GLU A 66 -11.95 -9.69 -0.41
C GLU A 66 -12.33 -8.23 -0.71
N ILE A 67 -11.48 -7.30 -0.28
CA ILE A 67 -11.68 -5.86 -0.45
C ILE A 67 -10.34 -5.23 -0.85
N ILE A 68 -10.38 -4.40 -1.90
CA ILE A 68 -9.25 -3.58 -2.33
C ILE A 68 -9.58 -2.12 -2.03
N LEU A 69 -8.69 -1.45 -1.30
CA LEU A 69 -8.71 0.00 -1.11
C LEU A 69 -7.71 0.63 -2.08
N LEU A 70 -8.21 1.32 -3.11
CA LEU A 70 -7.37 2.00 -4.09
C LEU A 70 -7.13 3.46 -3.68
N GLY A 71 -5.90 3.79 -3.32
CA GLY A 71 -5.46 5.17 -3.14
C GLY A 71 -4.93 5.74 -4.45
N THR A 72 -5.49 6.86 -4.90
CA THR A 72 -5.19 7.48 -6.22
C THR A 72 -4.32 8.73 -6.11
N GLY A 73 -3.68 8.95 -4.95
CA GLY A 73 -3.00 10.19 -4.58
C GLY A 73 -3.75 10.97 -3.52
#